data_AF-A0A926VGN7-F1
#
_entry.id   AF-A0A926VGN7-F1
#
_cell.length_a   1.000
_cell.length_b   1.000
_cell.length_c   1.000
_cell.angle_alpha   90.00
_cell.angle_beta   90.00
_cell.angle_gamma   90.00
#
_symmetry.space_group_name_H-M   'P 1'
#
loop_
_entity.id
_entity.type
_entity.pdbx_description
1 polymer ?
#
loop_
_entity_poly.entity_id
_entity_poly.type
_entity_poly.pdbx_seq_one_letter_code
_entity_poly.pdbx_strand_id
1 'polypeptide(L)'
;MSTTILDTVVLRVMSFAHPRGIDILLETLNISSARFPAEVYNRDENSRPLEEEDEGLSELAIGLRYAQRQSQQLPLAEAQRYHIRLRNAQQLPRHFKQGSLIVETLTVEELDDREILQKKYLKCHKGEAACLVLAKRYQGQAVFLSSDDGACKVAKDLGIPYLTLEDILQAWVEQKQPTSEEFDRLVNGMKNAAYNPKAFLEELRRKLQR
;
A
#
# COMPACT_ATOMS: atom_id res chain seq x y z
N MET A 1 2.00 3.66 -21.48
CA MET A 1 1.22 3.79 -20.23
C MET A 1 2.21 3.77 -19.08
N SER A 2 2.03 4.62 -18.07
CA SER A 2 2.94 4.64 -16.92
C SER A 2 2.71 3.42 -16.02
N THR A 3 3.78 2.85 -15.51
CA THR A 3 3.79 1.70 -14.59
C THR A 3 3.69 2.19 -13.16
N THR A 4 2.66 1.77 -12.43
CA THR A 4 2.49 2.13 -11.02
C THR A 4 3.19 1.12 -10.12
N ILE A 5 4.14 1.57 -9.30
CA ILE A 5 4.84 0.76 -8.29
C ILE A 5 4.29 1.09 -6.91
N LEU A 6 3.74 0.11 -6.21
CA LEU A 6 3.15 0.29 -4.88
C LEU A 6 4.19 -0.02 -3.79
N ASP A 7 4.35 0.93 -2.88
CA ASP A 7 4.99 0.66 -1.60
C ASP A 7 4.07 -0.14 -0.65
N THR A 8 4.66 -0.75 0.37
CA THR A 8 3.94 -1.53 1.38
C THR A 8 2.91 -0.66 2.09
N VAL A 9 3.24 0.59 2.45
CA VAL A 9 2.31 1.45 3.17
C VAL A 9 1.01 1.64 2.38
N VAL A 10 1.11 1.83 1.06
CA VAL A 10 -0.05 2.03 0.17
C VAL A 10 -0.85 0.74 0.05
N LEU A 11 -0.18 -0.38 -0.27
CA LEU A 11 -0.85 -1.66 -0.44
C LEU A 11 -1.54 -2.12 0.86
N ARG A 12 -0.87 -1.98 2.01
CA ARG A 12 -1.41 -2.30 3.33
C ARG A 12 -2.61 -1.42 3.68
N VAL A 13 -2.47 -0.11 3.55
CA VAL A 13 -3.54 0.82 3.93
C VAL A 13 -4.77 0.60 3.05
N MET A 14 -4.62 0.54 1.73
CA MET A 14 -5.76 0.35 0.83
C MET A 14 -6.41 -1.02 0.98
N SER A 15 -5.63 -2.09 1.20
CA SER A 15 -6.22 -3.42 1.43
C SER A 15 -6.94 -3.55 2.77
N PHE A 16 -6.54 -2.79 3.80
CA PHE A 16 -7.14 -2.85 5.13
C PHE A 16 -8.28 -1.85 5.33
N ALA A 17 -8.23 -0.71 4.65
CA ALA A 17 -9.17 0.38 4.90
C ALA A 17 -10.59 0.08 4.42
N HIS A 18 -10.73 -0.55 3.25
CA HIS A 18 -12.03 -0.71 2.60
C HIS A 18 -12.08 -2.02 1.79
N PRO A 19 -13.22 -2.72 1.71
CA PRO A 19 -13.33 -3.96 0.91
C PRO A 19 -13.12 -3.74 -0.60
N ARG A 20 -13.27 -2.49 -1.07
CA ARG A 20 -12.94 -2.06 -2.44
C ARG A 20 -11.69 -1.18 -2.50
N GLY A 21 -10.85 -1.15 -1.48
CA GLY A 21 -9.75 -0.17 -1.40
C GLY A 21 -8.76 -0.28 -2.55
N ILE A 22 -8.42 -1.50 -2.99
CA ILE A 22 -7.56 -1.69 -4.16
C ILE A 22 -8.30 -1.32 -5.46
N ASP A 23 -9.60 -1.62 -5.60
CA ASP A 23 -10.39 -1.14 -6.75
C ASP A 23 -10.39 0.40 -6.80
N ILE A 24 -10.66 1.06 -5.67
CA ILE A 24 -10.65 2.53 -5.55
C ILE A 24 -9.30 3.09 -5.99
N LEU A 25 -8.19 2.51 -5.53
CA LEU A 25 -6.85 2.90 -5.94
C LEU A 25 -6.67 2.82 -7.46
N LEU A 26 -6.97 1.66 -8.06
CA LEU A 26 -6.76 1.41 -9.49
C LEU A 26 -7.69 2.25 -10.37
N GLU A 27 -8.97 2.36 -10.00
CA GLU A 27 -9.97 3.18 -10.69
C GLU A 27 -9.63 4.68 -10.66
N THR A 28 -9.09 5.16 -9.53
CA THR A 28 -8.67 6.56 -9.36
C THR A 28 -7.47 6.89 -10.22
N LEU A 29 -6.51 5.96 -10.33
CA LEU A 29 -5.34 6.12 -11.19
C LEU A 29 -5.63 5.83 -12.66
N ASN A 30 -6.83 5.34 -12.98
CA ASN A 30 -7.21 4.89 -14.31
C ASN A 30 -6.22 3.85 -14.90
N ILE A 31 -5.80 2.90 -14.05
CA ILE A 31 -4.89 1.81 -14.43
C ILE A 31 -5.56 0.45 -14.22
N SER A 32 -5.18 -0.55 -15.02
CA SER A 32 -5.67 -1.92 -14.88
C SER A 32 -4.84 -2.77 -13.93
N SER A 33 -3.58 -2.39 -13.68
CA SER A 33 -2.65 -3.15 -12.84
C SER A 33 -1.64 -2.25 -12.15
N ALA A 34 -1.23 -2.67 -10.96
CA ALA A 34 -0.11 -2.10 -10.23
C ALA A 34 0.89 -3.20 -9.85
N ARG A 35 2.15 -2.82 -9.69
CA ARG A 35 3.27 -3.74 -9.43
C ARG A 35 3.93 -3.41 -8.11
N PHE A 36 4.60 -4.39 -7.52
CA PHE A 36 5.46 -4.20 -6.36
C PHE A 36 6.46 -5.36 -6.26
N PRO A 37 7.61 -5.15 -5.61
CA PRO A 37 8.61 -6.18 -5.46
C PRO A 37 8.17 -7.23 -4.43
N ALA A 38 8.78 -8.42 -4.48
CA ALA A 38 8.51 -9.49 -3.52
C ALA A 38 8.77 -9.08 -2.05
N GLU A 39 9.67 -8.12 -1.82
CA GLU A 39 9.94 -7.53 -0.51
C GLU A 39 8.75 -6.76 0.10
N VAL A 40 7.83 -6.26 -0.73
CA VAL A 40 6.60 -5.63 -0.25
C VAL A 40 5.60 -6.69 0.18
N TYR A 41 5.43 -7.73 -0.65
CA TYR A 41 4.58 -8.87 -0.33
C TYR A 41 4.82 -10.05 -1.25
N ASN A 42 5.16 -11.19 -0.64
CA ASN A 42 5.24 -12.46 -1.33
C ASN A 42 4.04 -13.33 -0.94
N ARG A 43 3.21 -13.67 -1.92
CA ARG A 43 1.88 -14.27 -1.71
C ARG A 43 1.88 -15.53 -0.85
N ASP A 44 2.97 -16.29 -0.90
CA ASP A 44 3.12 -17.57 -0.21
C ASP A 44 3.32 -17.42 1.30
N GLU A 45 3.67 -16.22 1.77
CA GLU A 45 3.97 -15.91 3.18
C GLU A 45 2.76 -16.12 4.11
N ASN A 46 1.54 -16.01 3.57
CA ASN A 46 0.31 -16.22 4.34
C ASN A 46 0.03 -17.68 4.68
N SER A 47 0.75 -18.63 4.07
CA SER A 47 0.57 -20.05 4.35
C SER A 47 1.36 -20.54 5.57
N ARG A 48 2.27 -19.71 6.11
CA ARG A 48 3.10 -20.06 7.26
C ARG A 48 2.26 -20.12 8.56
N PRO A 49 2.49 -21.11 9.45
CA PRO A 49 1.84 -21.19 10.77
C PRO A 49 1.97 -19.89 11.57
N LEU A 50 0.97 -19.54 12.38
CA LEU A 50 0.94 -18.27 13.13
C LEU A 50 1.95 -18.23 14.28
N GLU A 51 2.38 -19.39 14.74
CA GLU A 51 3.33 -19.63 15.82
C GLU A 51 4.78 -19.37 15.38
N GLU A 52 5.06 -19.44 14.08
CA GLU A 52 6.38 -19.11 13.54
C GLU A 52 6.71 -17.63 13.70
N GLU A 53 7.99 -17.36 13.93
CA GLU A 53 8.54 -16.00 13.95
C GLU A 53 8.35 -15.32 12.59
N ASP A 54 8.12 -14.01 12.65
CA ASP A 54 7.88 -13.18 11.48
C ASP A 54 9.18 -12.79 10.75
N GLU A 55 10.30 -13.40 11.10
CA GLU A 55 11.59 -13.12 10.46
C GLU A 55 11.53 -13.44 8.96
N GLY A 56 12.04 -12.49 8.18
CA GLY A 56 12.10 -12.57 6.72
C GLY A 56 10.77 -12.32 6.01
N LEU A 57 9.68 -12.10 6.73
CA LEU A 57 8.39 -11.78 6.11
C LEU A 57 8.33 -10.35 5.58
N SER A 58 7.58 -10.16 4.51
CA SER A 58 7.18 -8.84 4.05
C SER A 58 6.34 -8.10 5.09
N GLU A 59 6.39 -6.78 5.08
CA GLU A 59 5.62 -5.94 6.00
C GLU A 59 4.10 -6.15 5.87
N LEU A 60 3.57 -6.44 4.68
CA LEU A 60 2.15 -6.75 4.52
C LEU A 60 1.81 -8.10 5.16
N ALA A 61 2.65 -9.13 4.98
CA ALA A 61 2.45 -10.43 5.60
C ALA A 61 2.50 -10.31 7.13
N ILE A 62 3.45 -9.54 7.67
CA ILE A 62 3.52 -9.21 9.11
C ILE A 62 2.21 -8.53 9.56
N GLY A 63 1.73 -7.54 8.81
CA GLY A 63 0.49 -6.84 9.13
C GLY A 63 -0.75 -7.74 9.15
N LEU A 64 -0.84 -8.69 8.21
CA LEU A 64 -1.91 -9.69 8.14
C LEU A 64 -1.85 -10.66 9.33
N ARG A 65 -0.68 -11.23 9.61
CA ARG A 65 -0.47 -12.16 10.72
C ARG A 65 -0.70 -11.50 12.06
N TYR A 66 -0.21 -10.28 12.24
CA TYR A 66 -0.50 -9.49 13.43
C TYR A 66 -2.01 -9.31 13.62
N ALA A 67 -2.75 -8.93 12.56
CA ALA A 67 -4.20 -8.82 12.65
C ALA A 67 -4.89 -10.16 12.97
N GLN A 68 -4.41 -11.28 12.41
CA GLN A 68 -4.91 -12.62 12.74
C GLN A 68 -4.70 -12.96 14.23
N ARG A 69 -3.48 -12.80 14.75
CA ARG A 69 -3.17 -13.06 16.17
C ARG A 69 -4.02 -12.19 17.09
N GLN A 70 -4.10 -10.89 16.82
CA GLN A 70 -4.90 -9.96 17.63
C GLN A 70 -6.40 -10.32 17.59
N SER A 71 -6.90 -10.79 16.45
CA SER A 71 -8.29 -11.22 16.31
C SER A 71 -8.64 -12.49 17.09
N GLN A 72 -7.63 -13.33 17.39
CA GLN A 72 -7.80 -14.57 18.16
C GLN A 72 -7.56 -14.36 19.66
N GLN A 73 -6.73 -13.40 20.04
CA GLN A 73 -6.27 -13.21 21.41
C GLN A 73 -7.05 -12.15 22.19
N LEU A 74 -7.56 -11.12 21.52
CA LEU A 74 -8.25 -10.01 22.18
C LEU A 74 -9.74 -10.29 22.40
N PRO A 75 -10.37 -9.64 23.40
CA PRO A 75 -11.83 -9.62 23.52
C PRO A 75 -12.50 -9.07 22.26
N LEU A 76 -13.70 -9.56 21.93
CA LEU A 76 -14.40 -9.26 20.66
C LEU A 76 -14.49 -7.75 20.34
N ALA A 77 -14.78 -6.92 21.35
CA ALA A 77 -14.89 -5.48 21.18
C ALA A 77 -13.56 -4.83 20.73
N GLU A 78 -12.43 -5.31 21.24
CA GLU A 78 -11.09 -4.82 20.87
C GLU A 78 -10.57 -5.48 19.58
N ALA A 79 -10.96 -6.74 19.35
CA ALA A 79 -10.63 -7.52 18.17
C ALA A 79 -11.33 -7.02 16.89
N GLN A 80 -12.46 -6.31 17.03
CA GLN A 80 -13.33 -5.92 15.92
C GLN A 80 -12.58 -5.17 14.80
N ARG A 81 -11.65 -4.26 15.15
CA ARG A 81 -10.84 -3.55 14.15
C ARG A 81 -9.99 -4.50 13.31
N TYR A 82 -9.45 -5.56 13.91
CA TYR A 82 -8.61 -6.54 13.22
C TYR A 82 -9.45 -7.48 12.35
N HIS A 83 -10.63 -7.89 12.83
CA HIS A 83 -11.58 -8.63 11.99
C HIS A 83 -11.99 -7.82 10.75
N ILE A 84 -12.21 -6.51 10.89
CA ILE A 84 -12.52 -5.63 9.75
C ILE A 84 -11.33 -5.58 8.78
N ARG A 85 -10.10 -5.36 9.27
CA ARG A 85 -8.88 -5.36 8.43
C ARG A 85 -8.76 -6.66 7.64
N LEU A 86 -8.91 -7.80 8.30
CA LEU A 86 -8.80 -9.13 7.67
C LEU A 86 -9.91 -9.36 6.64
N ARG A 87 -11.14 -8.97 6.95
CA ARG A 87 -12.26 -9.05 6.01
C ARG A 87 -12.00 -8.20 4.77
N ASN A 88 -11.52 -6.97 4.94
CA ASN A 88 -11.19 -6.11 3.80
C ASN A 88 -10.03 -6.68 2.98
N ALA A 89 -9.03 -7.27 3.62
CA ALA A 89 -7.89 -7.90 2.95
C ALA A 89 -8.27 -9.14 2.11
N GLN A 90 -9.48 -9.71 2.28
CA GLN A 90 -10.00 -10.77 1.40
C GLN A 90 -10.15 -10.34 -0.07
N GLN A 91 -10.03 -9.04 -0.37
CA GLN A 91 -9.94 -8.56 -1.76
C GLN A 91 -8.64 -8.99 -2.46
N LEU A 92 -7.53 -9.19 -1.72
CA LEU A 92 -6.20 -9.43 -2.28
C LEU A 92 -6.14 -10.67 -3.21
N PRO A 93 -6.62 -11.86 -2.82
CA PRO A 93 -6.56 -13.04 -3.69
C PRO A 93 -7.24 -12.84 -5.06
N ARG A 94 -8.35 -12.10 -5.10
CA ARG A 94 -9.04 -11.77 -6.35
C ARG A 94 -8.15 -10.94 -7.25
N HIS A 95 -7.54 -9.89 -6.73
CA HIS A 95 -6.68 -9.00 -7.50
C HIS A 95 -5.42 -9.69 -8.02
N PHE A 96 -4.83 -10.60 -7.25
CA PHE A 96 -3.74 -11.44 -7.75
C PHE A 96 -4.20 -12.40 -8.86
N LYS A 97 -5.36 -13.05 -8.69
CA LYS A 97 -5.91 -13.96 -9.70
C LYS A 97 -6.25 -13.26 -11.01
N GLN A 98 -6.69 -12.00 -10.95
CA GLN A 98 -7.05 -11.19 -12.12
C GLN A 98 -5.86 -10.44 -12.74
N GLY A 99 -4.67 -10.51 -12.14
CA GLY A 99 -3.47 -9.81 -12.64
C GLY A 99 -3.50 -8.29 -12.43
N SER A 100 -4.40 -7.78 -11.59
CA SER A 100 -4.43 -6.35 -11.27
C SER A 100 -3.42 -5.96 -10.18
N LEU A 101 -2.95 -6.93 -9.39
CA LEU A 101 -1.75 -6.80 -8.55
C LEU A 101 -0.70 -7.81 -9.01
N ILE A 102 0.48 -7.31 -9.33
CA ILE A 102 1.57 -8.10 -9.92
C ILE A 102 2.79 -8.01 -9.01
N VAL A 103 3.29 -9.17 -8.56
CA VAL A 103 4.55 -9.26 -7.82
C VAL A 103 5.67 -9.40 -8.84
N GLU A 104 6.70 -8.57 -8.75
CA GLU A 104 7.91 -8.69 -9.57
C GLU A 104 9.13 -8.98 -8.71
N THR A 105 9.97 -9.93 -9.13
CA THR A 105 11.23 -10.21 -8.45
C THR A 105 12.30 -9.25 -8.95
N LEU A 106 13.14 -8.75 -8.05
CA LEU A 106 14.36 -8.03 -8.42
C LEU A 106 15.38 -9.02 -9.02
N THR A 107 16.15 -8.57 -10.00
CA THR A 107 17.32 -9.30 -10.51
C THR A 107 18.47 -9.24 -9.50
N VAL A 108 19.51 -10.04 -9.73
CA VAL A 108 20.69 -10.06 -8.84
C VAL A 108 21.33 -8.67 -8.76
N GLU A 109 21.47 -7.98 -9.89
CA GLU A 109 22.06 -6.63 -9.96
C GLU A 109 21.18 -5.60 -9.24
N GLU A 110 19.87 -5.74 -9.34
CA GLU A 110 18.93 -4.86 -8.65
C GLU A 110 18.90 -5.08 -7.13
N LEU A 111 19.22 -6.29 -6.65
CA LEU A 111 19.39 -6.54 -5.22
C LEU A 111 20.59 -5.77 -4.66
N ASP A 112 21.69 -5.68 -5.41
CA ASP A 112 22.86 -4.86 -5.02
C ASP A 112 22.50 -3.37 -5.00
N ASP A 113 21.79 -2.89 -6.02
CA ASP A 113 21.30 -1.50 -6.08
C ASP A 113 20.40 -1.16 -4.89
N ARG A 114 19.53 -2.10 -4.47
CA ARG A 114 18.66 -1.95 -3.30
C ARG A 114 19.48 -1.81 -2.02
N GLU A 115 20.55 -2.58 -1.86
CA GLU A 115 21.46 -2.44 -0.71
C GLU A 115 22.20 -1.11 -0.70
N ILE A 116 22.65 -0.65 -1.87
CA ILE A 116 23.30 0.65 -2.02
C ILE A 116 22.34 1.78 -1.62
N LEU A 117 21.08 1.71 -2.05
CA LEU A 117 20.06 2.70 -1.68
C LEU A 117 19.82 2.72 -0.16
N GLN A 118 19.67 1.56 0.48
CA GLN A 118 19.47 1.49 1.94
C GLN A 118 20.68 2.06 2.72
N LYS A 119 21.91 1.77 2.26
CA LYS A 119 23.13 2.33 2.88
C LYS A 119 23.22 3.84 2.72
N LYS A 120 22.79 4.37 1.57
CA LYS A 120 22.83 5.81 1.27
C LYS A 120 21.72 6.59 1.96
N TYR A 121 20.52 6.00 2.08
CA TYR A 121 19.33 6.66 2.60
C TYR A 121 18.82 5.92 3.85
N LEU A 122 19.28 6.36 5.03
CA LEU A 122 18.98 5.69 6.32
C LEU A 122 17.50 5.60 6.70
N LYS A 123 16.64 6.40 6.07
CA LYS A 123 15.18 6.38 6.26
C LYS A 123 14.44 5.64 5.14
N CYS A 124 15.15 4.92 4.29
CA CYS A 124 14.58 4.11 3.22
C CYS A 124 14.77 2.64 3.60
N HIS A 125 13.70 2.00 4.02
CA HIS A 125 13.66 0.61 4.44
C HIS A 125 13.75 -0.34 3.22
N LYS A 126 13.91 -1.63 3.50
CA LYS A 126 14.14 -2.66 2.48
C LYS A 126 13.04 -2.71 1.41
N GLY A 127 11.77 -2.64 1.82
CA GLY A 127 10.62 -2.65 0.89
C GLY A 127 10.59 -1.41 0.00
N GLU A 128 10.76 -0.23 0.60
CA GLU A 128 10.79 1.06 -0.11
C GLU A 128 11.96 1.12 -1.10
N ALA A 129 13.16 0.71 -0.68
CA ALA A 129 14.32 0.64 -1.55
C ALA A 129 14.09 -0.32 -2.72
N ALA A 130 13.47 -1.47 -2.48
CA ALA A 130 13.14 -2.44 -3.52
C ALA A 130 12.14 -1.85 -4.52
N CYS A 131 11.13 -1.10 -4.05
CA CYS A 131 10.19 -0.39 -4.92
C CYS A 131 10.87 0.65 -5.79
N LEU A 132 11.80 1.42 -5.22
CA LEU A 132 12.52 2.46 -5.95
C LEU A 132 13.46 1.86 -7.00
N VAL A 133 14.12 0.73 -6.71
CA VAL A 133 14.89 -0.02 -7.72
C VAL A 133 13.97 -0.53 -8.82
N LEU A 134 12.85 -1.16 -8.45
CA LEU A 134 11.87 -1.62 -9.43
C LEU A 134 11.33 -0.47 -10.29
N ALA A 135 11.10 0.72 -9.72
CA ALA A 135 10.68 1.89 -10.47
C ALA A 135 11.76 2.36 -11.47
N LYS A 136 13.06 2.31 -11.10
CA LYS A 136 14.16 2.62 -12.02
C LYS A 136 14.21 1.71 -13.23
N ARG A 137 13.83 0.43 -13.08
CA ARG A 137 13.74 -0.54 -14.19
C ARG A 137 12.93 0.00 -15.38
N TYR A 138 11.90 0.81 -15.10
CA TYR A 138 11.02 1.39 -16.11
C TYR A 138 11.47 2.76 -16.63
N GLN A 139 12.68 3.23 -16.31
CA GLN A 139 13.34 4.39 -16.95
C GLN A 139 12.47 5.65 -17.05
N GLY A 140 11.80 6.03 -15.95
CA GLY A 140 10.95 7.22 -15.91
C GLY A 140 9.52 7.02 -16.44
N GLN A 141 9.20 5.81 -16.91
CA GLN A 141 7.82 5.40 -17.21
C GLN A 141 7.10 4.83 -16.00
N ALA A 142 7.64 4.97 -14.79
CA ALA A 142 6.99 4.53 -13.57
C ALA A 142 6.58 5.71 -12.67
N VAL A 143 5.47 5.53 -11.96
CA VAL A 143 5.11 6.35 -10.80
C VAL A 143 5.19 5.49 -9.55
N PHE A 144 5.98 5.93 -8.59
CA PHE A 144 6.10 5.31 -7.28
C PHE A 144 4.99 5.80 -6.35
N LEU A 145 4.30 4.90 -5.67
CA LEU A 145 3.24 5.25 -4.73
C LEU A 145 3.68 4.93 -3.32
N SER A 146 3.88 5.97 -2.50
CA SER A 146 4.22 5.86 -1.09
C SER A 146 3.70 7.07 -0.32
N SER A 147 3.39 6.87 0.95
CA SER A 147 3.16 7.95 1.94
C SER A 147 4.22 7.93 3.05
N ASP A 148 5.35 7.26 2.83
CA ASP A 148 6.52 7.39 3.70
C ASP A 148 7.38 8.58 3.24
N ASP A 149 7.57 9.56 4.12
CA ASP A 149 8.32 10.78 3.80
C ASP A 149 9.79 10.49 3.40
N GLY A 150 10.39 9.45 3.99
CA GLY A 150 11.72 8.97 3.66
C GLY A 150 11.77 8.46 2.24
N ALA A 151 10.90 7.51 1.90
CA ALA A 151 10.80 6.94 0.57
C ALA A 151 10.46 7.98 -0.51
N CYS A 152 9.51 8.89 -0.25
CA CYS A 152 9.14 9.99 -1.14
C CYS A 152 10.32 10.93 -1.40
N LYS A 153 11.13 11.23 -0.38
CA LYS A 153 12.35 12.02 -0.55
C LYS A 153 13.36 11.31 -1.45
N VAL A 154 13.56 10.00 -1.28
CA VAL A 154 14.47 9.24 -2.14
C VAL A 154 13.96 9.20 -3.58
N ALA A 155 12.65 8.99 -3.79
CA ALA A 155 12.05 9.06 -5.13
C ALA A 155 12.34 10.39 -5.82
N LYS A 156 12.16 11.50 -5.10
CA LYS A 156 12.47 12.85 -5.56
C LYS A 156 13.95 13.01 -5.93
N ASP A 157 14.87 12.58 -5.06
CA ASP A 157 16.31 12.67 -5.29
C ASP A 157 16.76 11.83 -6.50
N LEU A 158 16.05 10.74 -6.80
CA LEU A 158 16.29 9.88 -7.95
C LEU A 158 15.57 10.34 -9.23
N GLY A 159 14.79 11.42 -9.18
CA GLY A 159 13.99 11.89 -10.32
C GLY A 159 12.83 10.95 -10.69
N ILE A 160 12.37 10.12 -9.75
CA ILE A 160 11.25 9.20 -9.94
C ILE A 160 9.96 9.93 -9.57
N PRO A 161 8.99 10.08 -10.48
CA PRO A 161 7.67 10.61 -10.15
C PRO A 161 7.03 9.78 -9.04
N TYR A 162 6.40 10.44 -8.07
CA TYR A 162 5.69 9.75 -7.01
C TYR A 162 4.34 10.40 -6.68
N LEU A 163 3.46 9.60 -6.09
CA LEU A 163 2.18 10.02 -5.53
C LEU A 163 2.01 9.46 -4.12
N THR A 164 1.32 10.20 -3.29
CA THR A 164 0.96 9.83 -1.92
C THR A 164 -0.50 9.38 -1.84
N LEU A 165 -0.90 8.70 -0.76
CA LEU A 165 -2.30 8.38 -0.49
C LEU A 165 -3.17 9.65 -0.42
N GLU A 166 -2.59 10.77 0.00
CA GLU A 166 -3.23 12.07 -0.03
C GLU A 166 -3.58 12.52 -1.45
N ASP A 167 -2.64 12.38 -2.38
CA ASP A 167 -2.88 12.66 -3.81
C ASP A 167 -3.95 11.73 -4.38
N ILE A 168 -3.96 10.46 -3.97
CA ILE A 168 -5.00 9.49 -4.38
C ILE A 168 -6.38 9.91 -3.85
N LEU A 169 -6.48 10.29 -2.58
CA LEU A 169 -7.76 10.73 -2.00
C LEU A 169 -8.29 11.98 -2.69
N GLN A 170 -7.42 12.95 -2.98
CA GLN A 170 -7.78 14.15 -3.72
C GLN A 170 -8.27 13.81 -5.13
N ALA A 171 -7.49 13.02 -5.88
CA ALA A 171 -7.85 12.60 -7.23
C ALA A 171 -9.16 11.81 -7.26
N TRP A 172 -9.40 10.95 -6.26
CA TRP A 172 -10.63 10.17 -6.16
C TRP A 172 -11.85 11.08 -5.98
N VAL A 173 -11.75 12.07 -5.09
CA VAL A 173 -12.81 13.06 -4.88
C VAL A 173 -13.08 13.89 -6.14
N GLU A 174 -12.01 14.36 -6.80
CA GLU A 174 -12.13 15.24 -7.96
C GLU A 174 -12.67 14.52 -9.20
N GLN A 175 -12.28 13.26 -9.41
CA GLN A 175 -12.58 12.52 -10.63
C GLN A 175 -13.78 11.58 -10.51
N LYS A 176 -13.99 10.98 -9.33
CA LYS A 176 -15.03 9.96 -9.11
C LYS A 176 -16.21 10.44 -8.29
N GLN A 177 -16.05 11.56 -7.56
CA GLN A 177 -17.11 12.16 -6.74
C GLN A 177 -17.87 11.12 -5.88
N PRO A 178 -17.17 10.36 -5.02
CA PRO A 178 -17.81 9.40 -4.13
C PRO A 178 -18.82 10.10 -3.21
N THR A 179 -19.78 9.35 -2.68
CA THR A 179 -20.68 9.93 -1.67
C THR A 179 -19.89 10.30 -0.41
N SER A 180 -20.38 11.28 0.37
CA SER A 180 -19.75 11.64 1.65
C SER A 180 -19.62 10.43 2.59
N GLU A 181 -20.60 9.53 2.59
CA GLU A 181 -20.58 8.29 3.37
C GLU A 181 -19.48 7.33 2.90
N GLU A 182 -19.33 7.13 1.58
CA GLU A 182 -18.28 6.26 1.03
C GLU A 182 -16.89 6.83 1.31
N PHE A 183 -16.72 8.15 1.18
CA PHE A 183 -15.49 8.84 1.54
C PHE A 183 -15.14 8.67 3.02
N ASP A 184 -16.08 8.94 3.92
CA ASP A 184 -15.85 8.79 5.37
C ASP A 184 -15.57 7.34 5.76
N ARG A 185 -16.21 6.37 5.09
CA ARG A 185 -15.94 4.95 5.30
C ARG A 185 -14.50 4.60 4.94
N LEU A 186 -14.00 5.05 3.79
CA LEU A 186 -12.60 4.83 3.40
C LEU A 186 -11.65 5.50 4.41
N VAL A 187 -11.86 6.77 4.73
CA VAL A 187 -10.98 7.53 5.64
C VAL A 187 -10.95 6.93 7.05
N ASN A 188 -12.10 6.51 7.59
CA ASN A 188 -12.15 5.82 8.87
C ASN A 188 -11.46 4.45 8.81
N GLY A 189 -11.61 3.75 7.69
CA GLY A 189 -10.85 2.54 7.39
C GLY A 189 -9.34 2.76 7.38
N MET A 190 -8.87 3.84 6.77
CA MET A 190 -7.45 4.21 6.71
C MET A 190 -6.89 4.50 8.11
N LYS A 191 -7.63 5.24 8.93
CA LYS A 191 -7.29 5.45 10.35
C LYS A 191 -7.23 4.13 11.10
N ASN A 192 -8.19 3.24 10.86
CA ASN A 192 -8.19 1.90 11.41
C ASN A 192 -7.03 1.05 10.89
N ALA A 193 -6.44 1.36 9.73
CA ALA A 193 -5.21 0.77 9.21
C ALA A 193 -3.92 1.49 9.68
N ALA A 194 -4.03 2.32 10.74
CA ALA A 194 -2.94 3.10 11.33
C ALA A 194 -2.33 4.15 10.39
N TYR A 195 -3.11 4.69 9.47
CA TYR A 195 -2.72 5.79 8.60
C TYR A 195 -3.72 6.96 8.71
N ASN A 196 -3.22 8.19 8.88
CA ASN A 196 -4.05 9.31 9.32
C ASN A 196 -3.90 10.55 8.43
N PRO A 197 -4.74 10.72 7.40
CA PRO A 197 -4.57 11.78 6.39
C PRO A 197 -5.06 13.17 6.85
N LYS A 198 -4.73 13.62 8.07
CA LYS A 198 -5.43 14.74 8.75
C LYS A 198 -5.46 16.08 8.01
N ALA A 199 -4.41 16.46 7.28
CA ALA A 199 -4.17 17.86 6.92
C ALA A 199 -5.18 18.47 5.92
N PHE A 200 -5.93 17.67 5.17
CA PHE A 200 -6.76 18.15 4.03
C PHE A 200 -8.15 17.51 3.94
N LEU A 201 -8.54 16.63 4.87
CA LEU A 201 -9.83 15.92 4.82
C LEU A 201 -11.05 16.84 4.86
N GLU A 202 -10.99 17.92 5.66
CA GLU A 202 -12.11 18.86 5.79
C GLU A 202 -12.36 19.66 4.52
N GLU A 203 -11.34 19.85 3.69
CA GLU A 203 -11.51 20.46 2.37
C GLU A 203 -12.19 19.48 1.41
N LEU A 204 -11.72 18.23 1.38
CA LEU A 204 -12.30 17.20 0.52
C LEU A 204 -13.77 16.92 0.86
N ARG A 205 -14.13 16.85 2.14
CA ARG A 205 -15.53 16.71 2.58
C ARG A 205 -16.40 17.86 2.09
N ARG A 206 -15.90 19.10 2.16
CA ARG A 206 -16.62 20.28 1.65
C ARG A 206 -16.83 20.23 0.14
N LYS A 207 -15.89 19.65 -0.62
CA LYS A 207 -16.06 19.44 -2.08
C LYS A 207 -17.20 18.44 -2.38
N LEU A 208 -17.40 17.42 -1.55
CA LEU A 208 -18.45 16.39 -1.74
C LEU A 208 -19.86 16.81 -1.30
N GLN A 209 -20.01 17.98 -0.66
CA GLN A 209 -21.29 18.52 -0.20
C GLN A 209 -21.88 19.57 -1.15
N ARG A 210 -21.17 19.90 -2.23
CA ARG A 210 -21.58 20.86 -3.26
C ARG A 210 -22.12 20.13 -4.47
#